data_AF-A0A2E9YUJ8-F1
#
_entry.id   AF-A0A2E9YUJ8-F1
#
_cell.length_a   1.000
_cell.length_b   1.000
_cell.length_c   1.000
_cell.angle_alpha   90.00
_cell.angle_beta   90.00
_cell.angle_gamma   90.00
#
_symmetry.space_group_name_H-M   'P 1'
#
loop_
_entity.id
_entity.type
_entity.pdbx_description
1 polymer ?
#
loop_
_entity_poly.entity_id
_entity_poly.type
_entity_poly.pdbx_seq_one_letter_code
_entity_poly.pdbx_strand_id
1 'polypeptide(L)'
;MILSLFALCMACSPAVEHGDEGGPQSTSTFRTQTKAPSPNYRILLNQPAAGGHGALRQEATSPLPRDAKAIGDAWIARLKKRGALLGYGLAGKGSAGPVEMIDTGLTQQEFDNWAKENGWRVPGHISWSFVPKMSIPPVSEAAKGAIRVWPASKARTGLQHQALYHGRVELRDGCFFVGLSGQPVDKLAWFHSEMGLDIDQSGYFILRERVGGKTLARLGEDMNWGGPATADIDKETAQALQDACGPGELYVVGSPEASERFLTQYPHLREPSVPPPAPPNKIEIGRCWTAPAKPPHREQLA
;
A
#
# COMPACT_ATOMS: atom_id res chain seq x y z
N MET A 1 0.16 86.13 -0.11
CA MET A 1 1.03 84.95 0.11
C MET A 1 1.36 84.39 -1.26
N ILE A 2 2.46 84.82 -1.89
CA ILE A 2 3.85 84.36 -1.68
C ILE A 2 4.07 82.99 -2.35
N LEU A 3 4.75 83.08 -3.52
CA LEU A 3 5.68 82.15 -4.18
C LEU A 3 5.15 80.77 -4.61
N SER A 4 4.98 80.40 -5.89
CA SER A 4 5.93 80.38 -7.03
C SER A 4 7.33 79.87 -6.66
N LEU A 5 7.81 78.79 -7.30
CA LEU A 5 9.04 78.80 -8.10
C LEU A 5 9.43 77.40 -8.66
N PHE A 6 9.63 77.37 -9.99
CA PHE A 6 10.61 76.66 -10.83
C PHE A 6 10.55 75.11 -10.94
N ALA A 7 10.40 74.49 -12.12
CA ALA A 7 11.02 74.63 -13.45
C ALA A 7 12.29 73.77 -13.65
N LEU A 8 12.15 72.86 -14.62
CA LEU A 8 13.11 72.21 -15.53
C LEU A 8 14.40 71.55 -14.97
N CYS A 9 14.60 70.30 -15.40
CA CYS A 9 15.75 69.92 -16.23
C CYS A 9 15.44 68.63 -17.01
N MET A 10 15.43 68.73 -18.35
CA MET A 10 15.84 67.62 -19.20
C MET A 10 17.30 67.30 -18.88
N ALA A 11 17.62 66.03 -18.67
CA ALA A 11 18.98 65.53 -18.79
C ALA A 11 18.94 64.26 -19.66
N CYS A 12 19.82 64.25 -20.66
CA CYS A 12 20.03 63.20 -21.64
C CYS A 12 20.28 61.83 -21.00
N SER A 13 19.80 60.78 -21.68
CA SER A 13 20.17 59.38 -21.43
C SER A 13 21.68 59.14 -21.47
N PRO A 14 22.13 58.02 -20.90
CA PRO A 14 22.46 56.91 -21.80
C PRO A 14 21.72 55.63 -21.43
N ALA A 15 21.48 54.83 -22.48
CA ALA A 15 20.86 53.52 -22.42
C ALA A 15 21.65 52.56 -21.52
N VAL A 16 20.93 51.87 -20.63
CA VAL A 16 21.30 50.55 -20.14
C VAL A 16 20.09 49.68 -20.35
N GLU A 17 20.25 48.64 -21.15
CA GLU A 17 19.22 47.65 -21.47
C GLU A 17 18.61 47.10 -20.19
N HIS A 18 17.31 47.35 -20.00
CA HIS A 18 16.48 46.60 -19.08
C HIS A 18 15.50 45.80 -19.92
N GLY A 19 15.90 44.57 -20.23
CA GLY A 19 14.96 43.52 -20.56
C GLY A 19 14.12 43.20 -19.33
N ASP A 20 12.92 43.75 -19.30
CA ASP A 20 11.74 43.17 -18.66
C ASP A 20 10.85 42.78 -19.85
N GLU A 21 10.31 41.57 -19.99
CA GLU A 21 9.42 40.93 -19.03
C GLU A 21 9.61 39.41 -19.08
N GLY A 22 10.43 38.90 -18.17
CA GLY A 22 10.42 37.49 -17.77
C GLY A 22 9.72 37.40 -16.42
N GLY A 23 8.39 37.25 -16.43
CA GLY A 23 7.64 37.02 -15.18
C GLY A 23 8.31 35.90 -14.36
N PRO A 24 8.31 35.96 -13.02
CA PRO A 24 8.99 34.96 -12.21
C PRO A 24 8.30 33.60 -12.41
N GLN A 25 8.85 32.79 -13.31
CA GLN A 25 8.66 31.35 -13.27
C GLN A 25 9.22 30.92 -11.92
N SER A 26 8.32 30.61 -10.99
CA SER A 26 8.65 29.85 -9.80
C SER A 26 9.36 28.57 -10.25
N THR A 27 10.70 28.57 -10.20
CA THR A 27 11.52 27.37 -10.32
C THR A 27 11.30 26.57 -9.04
N SER A 28 10.12 25.96 -8.92
CA SER A 28 9.81 25.01 -7.86
C SER A 28 10.86 23.90 -7.94
N THR A 29 11.86 23.96 -7.07
CA THR A 29 12.88 22.92 -6.97
C THR A 29 12.25 21.78 -6.20
N PHE A 30 11.90 20.70 -6.90
CA PHE A 30 11.36 19.52 -6.24
C PHE A 30 12.37 18.94 -5.25
N ARG A 31 11.89 18.23 -4.23
CA ARG A 31 12.74 17.78 -3.13
C ARG A 31 13.49 16.49 -3.48
N THR A 32 14.62 16.31 -2.80
CA THR A 32 15.44 15.09 -2.83
C THR A 32 15.68 14.63 -1.40
N GLN A 33 15.45 13.34 -1.13
CA GLN A 33 15.73 12.65 0.12
C GLN A 33 16.18 11.21 -0.20
N THR A 34 17.50 11.02 -0.26
CA THR A 34 18.12 9.71 -0.56
C THR A 34 18.54 8.97 0.70
N LYS A 35 18.66 9.67 1.82
CA LYS A 35 18.95 9.14 3.15
C LYS A 35 18.15 9.89 4.21
N ALA A 36 17.74 9.18 5.24
CA ALA A 36 17.18 9.79 6.44
C ALA A 36 17.64 9.01 7.68
N PRO A 37 17.94 9.68 8.79
CA PRO A 37 18.13 8.99 10.06
C PRO A 37 16.79 8.40 10.51
N SER A 38 16.81 7.27 11.21
CA SER A 38 15.58 6.70 11.75
C SER A 38 14.96 7.63 12.80
N PRO A 39 13.64 7.89 12.73
CA PRO A 39 12.94 8.58 13.80
C PRO A 39 12.90 7.72 15.06
N ASN A 40 12.51 8.31 16.18
CA ASN A 40 12.23 7.54 17.39
C ASN A 40 10.93 6.73 17.22
N TYR A 41 11.05 5.54 16.64
CA TYR A 41 9.90 4.68 16.37
C TYR A 41 9.15 4.26 17.62
N ARG A 42 9.79 4.24 18.79
CA ARG A 42 9.10 3.94 20.06
C ARG A 42 8.02 4.97 20.38
N ILE A 43 8.26 6.25 20.08
CA ILE A 43 7.24 7.30 20.23
C ILE A 43 6.14 7.10 19.19
N LEU A 44 6.50 6.89 17.93
CA LEU A 44 5.54 6.75 16.83
C LEU A 44 4.64 5.51 16.96
N LEU A 45 5.15 4.41 17.49
CA LEU A 45 4.40 3.17 17.73
C LEU A 45 3.32 3.32 18.80
N ASN A 46 3.52 4.24 19.75
CA ASN A 46 2.57 4.51 20.83
C ASN A 46 1.54 5.59 20.46
N GLN A 47 1.60 6.15 19.25
CA GLN A 47 0.61 7.13 18.81
C GLN A 47 -0.74 6.45 18.55
N PRO A 48 -1.86 7.10 18.93
CA PRO A 48 -3.18 6.59 18.64
C PRO A 48 -3.40 6.51 17.11
N ALA A 49 -4.05 5.45 16.65
CA ALA A 49 -4.45 5.34 15.26
C ALA A 49 -5.51 6.39 14.92
N ALA A 50 -5.41 6.96 13.72
CA ALA A 50 -6.36 7.95 13.21
C ALA A 50 -7.72 7.37 12.82
N GLY A 51 -7.89 6.04 12.87
CA GLY A 51 -9.12 5.35 12.48
C GLY A 51 -9.20 3.92 13.02
N GLY A 52 -10.34 3.27 12.82
CA GLY A 52 -10.57 1.88 13.21
C GLY A 52 -9.70 0.91 12.40
N HIS A 53 -9.23 -0.14 13.06
CA HIS A 53 -8.48 -1.22 12.41
C HIS A 53 -9.41 -2.36 12.00
N GLY A 54 -9.14 -2.94 10.83
CA GLY A 54 -9.74 -4.21 10.38
C GLY A 54 -10.81 -4.06 9.31
N ALA A 55 -10.98 -5.13 8.54
CA ALA A 55 -12.13 -5.28 7.66
C ALA A 55 -13.41 -5.35 8.49
N LEU A 56 -14.45 -4.63 8.06
CA LEU A 56 -15.77 -4.73 8.68
C LEU A 56 -16.47 -5.94 8.10
N ARG A 57 -16.87 -6.87 8.96
CA ARG A 57 -17.60 -8.07 8.58
C ARG A 57 -19.06 -7.96 9.00
N GLN A 58 -19.96 -8.11 8.04
CA GLN A 58 -21.38 -8.25 8.24
C GLN A 58 -21.76 -9.71 8.04
N GLU A 59 -22.21 -10.39 9.09
CA GLU A 59 -22.61 -11.79 8.99
C GLU A 59 -23.96 -11.94 8.28
N ALA A 60 -24.15 -13.12 7.68
CA ALA A 60 -25.44 -13.54 7.14
C ALA A 60 -26.53 -13.53 8.22
N THR A 61 -27.67 -12.94 7.90
CA THR A 61 -28.85 -12.78 8.77
C THR A 61 -30.06 -13.58 8.29
N SER A 62 -29.91 -14.39 7.24
CA SER A 62 -31.03 -15.13 6.64
C SER A 62 -30.55 -16.48 6.08
N PRO A 63 -31.42 -17.51 6.06
CA PRO A 63 -31.08 -18.79 5.46
C PRO A 63 -30.89 -18.67 3.95
N LEU A 64 -30.19 -19.66 3.37
CA LEU A 64 -30.00 -19.78 1.93
C LEU A 64 -31.35 -19.92 1.19
N PRO A 65 -31.70 -18.99 0.28
CA PRO A 65 -32.88 -19.15 -0.57
C PRO A 65 -32.65 -20.19 -1.67
N ARG A 66 -33.71 -20.62 -2.35
CA ARG A 66 -33.63 -21.63 -3.43
C ARG A 66 -32.75 -21.18 -4.60
N ASP A 67 -32.70 -19.89 -4.87
CA ASP A 67 -31.95 -19.26 -5.96
C ASP A 67 -30.63 -18.62 -5.49
N ALA A 68 -30.12 -19.01 -4.30
CA ALA A 68 -28.92 -18.43 -3.69
C ALA A 68 -27.71 -18.37 -4.63
N LYS A 69 -27.52 -19.42 -5.45
CA LYS A 69 -26.41 -19.45 -6.42
C LYS A 69 -26.55 -18.34 -7.47
N ALA A 70 -27.72 -18.17 -8.06
CA ALA A 70 -27.96 -17.15 -9.08
C ALA A 70 -27.82 -15.74 -8.49
N ILE A 71 -28.28 -15.53 -7.26
CA ILE A 71 -28.10 -14.27 -6.54
C ILE A 71 -26.61 -13.98 -6.31
N GLY A 72 -25.86 -14.96 -5.80
CA GLY A 72 -24.42 -14.84 -5.57
C GLY A 72 -23.64 -14.53 -6.84
N ASP A 73 -23.89 -15.29 -7.93
CA ASP A 73 -23.26 -15.09 -9.24
C ASP A 73 -23.53 -13.66 -9.77
N ALA A 74 -24.75 -13.16 -9.60
CA ALA A 74 -25.11 -11.80 -10.01
C ALA A 74 -24.33 -10.73 -9.22
N TRP A 75 -24.16 -10.90 -7.91
CA TRP A 75 -23.38 -9.97 -7.09
C TRP A 75 -21.88 -10.02 -7.39
N ILE A 76 -21.33 -11.21 -7.60
CA ILE A 76 -19.94 -11.39 -8.08
C ILE A 76 -19.74 -10.63 -9.40
N ALA A 77 -20.64 -10.79 -10.36
CA ALA A 77 -20.55 -10.11 -11.65
C ALA A 77 -20.59 -8.59 -11.51
N ARG A 78 -21.48 -8.05 -10.66
CA ARG A 78 -21.56 -6.60 -10.38
C ARG A 78 -20.27 -6.06 -9.78
N LEU A 79 -19.73 -6.73 -8.76
CA LEU A 79 -18.50 -6.30 -8.08
C LEU A 79 -17.28 -6.43 -9.00
N LYS A 80 -17.20 -7.51 -9.77
CA LYS A 80 -16.14 -7.69 -10.78
C LYS A 80 -16.17 -6.58 -11.82
N LYS A 81 -17.36 -6.23 -12.34
CA LYS A 81 -17.52 -5.12 -13.29
C LYS A 81 -17.10 -3.77 -12.69
N ARG A 82 -17.27 -3.58 -11.39
CA ARG A 82 -16.82 -2.38 -10.67
C ARG A 82 -15.32 -2.38 -10.33
N GLY A 83 -14.63 -3.51 -10.49
CA GLY A 83 -13.25 -3.66 -10.00
C GLY A 83 -13.17 -3.71 -8.47
N ALA A 84 -14.21 -4.20 -7.80
CA ALA A 84 -14.36 -4.19 -6.35
C ALA A 84 -14.56 -5.58 -5.73
N LEU A 85 -14.30 -6.65 -6.48
CA LEU A 85 -14.32 -8.02 -5.96
C LEU A 85 -12.89 -8.40 -5.51
N LEU A 86 -12.70 -8.66 -4.21
CA LEU A 86 -11.42 -9.13 -3.68
C LEU A 86 -11.39 -10.66 -3.51
N GLY A 87 -12.55 -11.26 -3.25
CA GLY A 87 -12.67 -12.70 -3.01
C GLY A 87 -14.12 -13.11 -2.74
N TYR A 88 -14.38 -14.41 -2.79
CA TYR A 88 -15.66 -14.97 -2.37
C TYR A 88 -15.48 -16.43 -1.92
N GLY A 89 -16.34 -16.86 -0.98
CA GLY A 89 -16.44 -18.23 -0.49
C GLY A 89 -17.73 -18.90 -0.98
N LEU A 90 -17.66 -20.19 -1.25
CA LEU A 90 -18.81 -21.02 -1.63
C LEU A 90 -19.16 -21.97 -0.50
N ALA A 91 -20.45 -22.20 -0.27
CA ALA A 91 -20.91 -23.19 0.69
C ALA A 91 -20.60 -24.62 0.22
N GLY A 92 -20.17 -25.47 1.15
CA GLY A 92 -19.87 -26.87 0.89
C GLY A 92 -18.47 -27.12 0.31
N LYS A 93 -18.23 -28.32 -0.24
CA LYS A 93 -16.89 -28.78 -0.68
C LYS A 93 -16.64 -28.66 -2.20
N GLY A 94 -17.56 -28.10 -2.96
CA GLY A 94 -17.50 -28.10 -4.43
C GLY A 94 -17.83 -26.75 -5.06
N SER A 95 -17.38 -26.53 -6.29
CA SER A 95 -17.58 -25.28 -7.06
C SER A 95 -19.03 -25.00 -7.47
N ALA A 96 -19.94 -25.95 -7.26
CA ALA A 96 -21.37 -25.81 -7.52
C ALA A 96 -22.16 -25.16 -6.36
N GLY A 97 -21.53 -24.97 -5.20
CA GLY A 97 -22.17 -24.38 -4.03
C GLY A 97 -22.62 -22.93 -4.25
N PRO A 98 -23.66 -22.46 -3.54
CA PRO A 98 -24.01 -21.04 -3.52
C PRO A 98 -22.92 -20.22 -2.83
N VAL A 99 -22.84 -18.94 -3.16
CA VAL A 99 -21.93 -18.00 -2.49
C VAL A 99 -22.38 -17.79 -1.04
N GLU A 100 -21.49 -17.99 -0.09
CA GLU A 100 -21.74 -17.76 1.34
C GLU A 100 -21.06 -16.49 1.87
N MET A 101 -19.98 -16.05 1.21
CA MET A 101 -19.20 -14.89 1.64
C MET A 101 -18.65 -14.14 0.43
N ILE A 102 -18.62 -12.81 0.50
CA ILE A 102 -17.96 -11.96 -0.49
C ILE A 102 -17.09 -10.92 0.21
N ASP A 103 -15.82 -10.85 -0.20
CA ASP A 103 -14.88 -9.80 0.18
C ASP A 103 -14.89 -8.69 -0.86
N THR A 104 -15.20 -7.47 -0.42
CA THR A 104 -15.37 -6.31 -1.29
C THR A 104 -14.23 -5.31 -1.13
N GLY A 105 -13.84 -4.67 -2.24
CA GLY A 105 -12.90 -3.55 -2.28
C GLY A 105 -13.53 -2.20 -1.92
N LEU A 106 -14.76 -2.21 -1.40
CA LEU A 106 -15.51 -1.03 -0.98
C LEU A 106 -15.59 -0.96 0.54
N THR A 107 -15.66 0.25 1.07
CA THR A 107 -16.16 0.46 2.43
C THR A 107 -17.64 0.11 2.49
N GLN A 108 -18.15 -0.21 3.68
CA GLN A 108 -19.58 -0.52 3.86
C GLN A 108 -20.47 0.62 3.35
N GLN A 109 -20.11 1.87 3.66
CA GLN A 109 -20.86 3.05 3.21
C GLN A 109 -20.86 3.18 1.67
N GLU A 110 -19.73 2.96 1.01
CA GLU A 110 -19.66 2.99 -0.46
C GLU A 110 -20.50 1.87 -1.10
N PHE A 111 -20.48 0.67 -0.51
CA PHE A 111 -21.28 -0.45 -0.96
C PHE A 111 -22.79 -0.18 -0.82
N ASP A 112 -23.21 0.31 0.36
CA ASP A 112 -24.62 0.61 0.65
C ASP A 112 -25.16 1.71 -0.27
N ASN A 113 -24.39 2.79 -0.47
CA ASN A 113 -24.74 3.86 -1.40
C ASN A 113 -24.86 3.33 -2.83
N TRP A 114 -23.87 2.55 -3.29
CA TRP A 114 -23.88 1.98 -4.63
C TRP A 114 -25.06 1.02 -4.86
N ALA A 115 -25.37 0.16 -3.89
CA ALA A 115 -26.53 -0.73 -3.96
C ALA A 115 -27.84 0.06 -4.03
N LYS A 116 -27.96 1.11 -3.19
CA LYS A 116 -29.14 1.98 -3.14
C LYS A 116 -29.34 2.76 -4.45
N GLU A 117 -28.29 3.37 -4.99
CA GLU A 117 -28.31 4.13 -6.25
C GLU A 117 -28.81 3.27 -7.43
N ASN A 118 -28.49 1.97 -7.41
CA ASN A 118 -28.91 1.03 -8.46
C ASN A 118 -30.24 0.34 -8.14
N GLY A 119 -30.90 0.67 -7.03
CA GLY A 119 -32.15 0.04 -6.61
C GLY A 119 -32.01 -1.46 -6.29
N TRP A 120 -30.81 -1.92 -5.92
CA TRP A 120 -30.56 -3.32 -5.62
C TRP A 120 -30.83 -3.65 -4.15
N ARG A 121 -31.46 -4.81 -3.93
CA ARG A 121 -31.60 -5.38 -2.60
C ARG A 121 -30.38 -6.22 -2.26
N VAL A 122 -29.68 -5.86 -1.18
CA VAL A 122 -28.56 -6.64 -0.65
C VAL A 122 -29.10 -7.93 0.00
N PRO A 123 -28.60 -9.12 -0.37
CA PRO A 123 -29.07 -10.39 0.16
C PRO A 123 -28.53 -10.64 1.57
N GLY A 124 -29.42 -11.05 2.48
CA GLY A 124 -29.06 -11.36 3.86
C GLY A 124 -28.44 -12.75 4.07
N HIS A 125 -28.37 -13.61 3.05
CA HIS A 125 -27.79 -14.95 3.16
C HIS A 125 -26.29 -15.00 2.83
N ILE A 126 -25.69 -13.87 2.45
CA ILE A 126 -24.27 -13.74 2.15
C ILE A 126 -23.64 -12.94 3.29
N SER A 127 -22.54 -13.43 3.86
CA SER A 127 -21.68 -12.63 4.73
C SER A 127 -20.83 -11.69 3.88
N TRP A 128 -20.75 -10.41 4.25
CA TRP A 128 -20.02 -9.39 3.51
C TRP A 128 -18.82 -8.92 4.32
N SER A 129 -17.68 -8.75 3.65
CA SER A 129 -16.48 -8.14 4.20
C SER A 129 -16.15 -6.87 3.43
N PHE A 130 -15.87 -5.80 4.16
CA PHE A 130 -15.62 -4.47 3.61
C PHE A 130 -14.23 -3.98 4.00
N VAL A 131 -13.53 -3.35 3.06
CA VAL A 131 -12.26 -2.70 3.38
C VAL A 131 -12.48 -1.50 4.31
N PRO A 132 -11.51 -1.20 5.19
CA PRO A 132 -11.61 -0.03 6.04
C PRO A 132 -11.50 1.27 5.25
N LYS A 133 -12.07 2.34 5.81
CA LYS A 133 -11.95 3.69 5.27
C LYS A 133 -10.50 4.17 5.35
N MET A 134 -10.07 4.95 4.35
CA MET A 134 -8.81 5.69 4.42
C MET A 134 -8.99 6.95 5.25
N SER A 135 -8.29 7.03 6.38
CA SER A 135 -8.40 8.10 7.37
C SER A 135 -7.57 9.33 7.00
N ILE A 136 -6.56 9.17 6.13
CA ILE A 136 -5.70 10.27 5.65
C ILE A 136 -5.61 10.32 4.11
N PRO A 137 -5.31 11.50 3.52
CA PRO A 137 -5.17 11.64 2.07
C PRO A 137 -3.96 10.85 1.52
N PRO A 138 -3.89 10.61 0.21
CA PRO A 138 -2.72 10.00 -0.43
C PRO A 138 -1.44 10.82 -0.23
N VAL A 139 -1.55 12.14 -0.26
CA VAL A 139 -0.43 13.07 -0.06
C VAL A 139 -0.93 14.19 0.83
N SER A 140 -0.20 14.52 1.89
CA SER A 140 -0.52 15.67 2.73
C SER A 140 -0.28 16.99 1.98
N GLU A 141 -0.96 18.06 2.39
CA GLU A 141 -0.74 19.38 1.79
C GLU A 141 0.72 19.87 1.98
N ALA A 142 1.39 19.46 3.06
CA ALA A 142 2.80 19.77 3.30
C ALA A 142 3.75 19.08 2.28
N ALA A 143 3.41 17.87 1.82
CA ALA A 143 4.23 17.12 0.88
C ALA A 143 3.90 17.39 -0.60
N LYS A 144 2.69 17.88 -0.88
CA LYS A 144 2.13 18.00 -2.25
C LYS A 144 2.97 18.85 -3.20
N GLY A 145 3.50 19.98 -2.72
CA GLY A 145 4.33 20.88 -3.53
C GLY A 145 5.76 20.39 -3.79
N ALA A 146 6.18 19.33 -3.11
CA ALA A 146 7.57 18.86 -3.15
C ALA A 146 7.81 17.69 -4.12
N ILE A 147 6.75 17.12 -4.69
CA ILE A 147 6.79 15.96 -5.58
C ILE A 147 6.23 16.31 -6.95
N ARG A 148 6.69 15.60 -7.98
CA ARG A 148 6.15 15.72 -9.34
C ARG A 148 4.85 14.95 -9.48
N VAL A 149 4.85 13.72 -8.98
CA VAL A 149 3.73 12.79 -9.06
C VAL A 149 3.79 11.83 -7.88
N TRP A 150 2.62 11.44 -7.36
CA TRP A 150 2.50 10.38 -6.37
C TRP A 150 2.19 9.06 -7.09
N PRO A 151 3.15 8.12 -7.17
CA PRO A 151 2.99 6.91 -7.95
C PRO A 151 2.29 5.83 -7.14
N ALA A 152 0.96 5.93 -7.01
CA ALA A 152 0.19 4.94 -6.24
C ALA A 152 -1.06 4.47 -6.97
N SER A 153 -1.41 3.21 -6.75
CA SER A 153 -2.64 2.61 -7.25
C SER A 153 -3.88 3.34 -6.73
N LYS A 154 -4.91 3.43 -7.57
CA LYS A 154 -6.27 3.84 -7.17
C LYS A 154 -7.09 2.65 -6.64
N ALA A 155 -6.73 1.43 -7.04
CA ALA A 155 -7.39 0.20 -6.60
C ALA A 155 -6.82 -0.28 -5.26
N ARG A 156 -7.69 -0.90 -4.44
CA ARG A 156 -7.32 -1.53 -3.18
C ARG A 156 -6.32 -2.65 -3.40
N THR A 157 -5.47 -2.86 -2.40
CA THR A 157 -4.61 -4.02 -2.36
C THR A 157 -5.43 -5.32 -2.34
N GLY A 158 -5.21 -6.18 -3.33
CA GLY A 158 -5.77 -7.54 -3.40
C GLY A 158 -4.87 -8.57 -2.71
N LEU A 159 -5.02 -9.85 -3.09
CA LEU A 159 -4.14 -10.93 -2.62
C LEU A 159 -2.68 -10.65 -3.00
N GLN A 160 -1.76 -10.90 -2.06
CA GLN A 160 -0.33 -10.66 -2.23
C GLN A 160 0.51 -11.88 -1.92
N HIS A 161 1.64 -11.99 -2.60
CA HIS A 161 2.71 -12.89 -2.20
C HIS A 161 3.40 -12.37 -0.93
N GLN A 162 3.85 -13.30 -0.07
CA GLN A 162 4.34 -13.00 1.27
C GLN A 162 5.85 -13.19 1.44
N ALA A 163 6.63 -13.27 0.34
CA ALA A 163 8.07 -13.31 0.48
C ALA A 163 8.58 -11.96 1.02
N LEU A 164 9.54 -11.99 1.94
CA LEU A 164 10.09 -10.78 2.52
C LEU A 164 11.16 -10.20 1.59
N TYR A 165 10.95 -8.97 1.15
CA TYR A 165 11.93 -8.18 0.42
C TYR A 165 12.54 -7.13 1.33
N HIS A 166 13.80 -6.81 1.06
CA HIS A 166 14.58 -5.80 1.75
C HIS A 166 15.08 -4.79 0.72
N GLY A 167 15.07 -3.50 1.06
CA GLY A 167 15.59 -2.46 0.16
C GLY A 167 15.33 -1.06 0.68
N ARG A 168 15.35 -0.07 -0.21
CA ARG A 168 15.16 1.33 0.14
C ARG A 168 14.38 2.05 -0.95
N VAL A 169 13.55 3.00 -0.52
CA VAL A 169 12.88 3.96 -1.39
C VAL A 169 13.49 5.34 -1.18
N GLU A 170 13.86 6.02 -2.26
CA GLU A 170 14.44 7.36 -2.25
C GLU A 170 13.54 8.34 -3.03
N LEU A 171 13.54 9.60 -2.60
CA LEU A 171 12.97 10.72 -3.36
C LEU A 171 14.13 11.43 -4.08
N ARG A 172 14.05 11.61 -5.39
CA ARG A 172 15.02 12.38 -6.17
C ARG A 172 14.28 13.31 -7.12
N ASP A 173 14.48 14.60 -6.95
CA ASP A 173 13.83 15.65 -7.76
C ASP A 173 12.31 15.44 -7.89
N GLY A 174 11.65 15.11 -6.78
CA GLY A 174 10.20 14.90 -6.73
C GLY A 174 9.70 13.56 -7.28
N CYS A 175 10.60 12.64 -7.63
CA CYS A 175 10.31 11.30 -8.14
C CYS A 175 10.81 10.20 -7.20
N PHE A 176 10.08 9.09 -7.17
CA PHE A 176 10.33 8.00 -6.22
C PHE A 176 11.04 6.85 -6.91
N PHE A 177 12.16 6.43 -6.32
CA PHE A 177 12.95 5.33 -6.81
C PHE A 177 13.13 4.27 -5.75
N VAL A 178 13.18 3.01 -6.15
CA VAL A 178 13.38 1.86 -5.27
C VAL A 178 14.56 1.02 -5.74
N GLY A 179 15.33 0.54 -4.78
CA GLY A 179 16.37 -0.46 -4.99
C GLY A 179 16.21 -1.57 -3.96
N LEU A 180 16.34 -2.82 -4.42
CA LEU A 180 16.44 -3.96 -3.53
C LEU A 180 17.81 -3.99 -2.85
N SER A 181 17.90 -4.66 -1.71
CA SER A 181 19.16 -4.79 -0.98
C SER A 181 20.26 -5.35 -1.89
N GLY A 182 21.42 -4.69 -1.90
CA GLY A 182 22.54 -5.01 -2.78
C GLY A 182 22.38 -4.58 -4.25
N GLN A 183 21.28 -3.92 -4.61
CA GLN A 183 21.01 -3.41 -5.96
C GLN A 183 20.96 -1.87 -5.97
N PRO A 184 21.21 -1.23 -7.13
CA PRO A 184 21.02 0.21 -7.29
C PRO A 184 19.56 0.64 -7.04
N VAL A 185 19.39 1.88 -6.60
CA VAL A 185 18.07 2.53 -6.45
C VAL A 185 17.74 3.25 -7.76
N ASP A 186 17.30 2.50 -8.76
CA ASP A 186 17.12 2.97 -10.14
C ASP A 186 15.74 2.65 -10.75
N LYS A 187 14.94 1.79 -10.11
CA LYS A 187 13.56 1.49 -10.54
C LYS A 187 12.59 2.54 -10.04
N LEU A 188 11.58 2.89 -10.83
CA LEU A 188 10.51 3.79 -10.42
C LEU A 188 9.59 3.07 -9.43
N ALA A 189 9.45 3.63 -8.23
CA ALA A 189 8.60 3.04 -7.20
C ALA A 189 7.12 3.24 -7.53
N TRP A 190 6.31 2.21 -7.30
CA TRP A 190 4.85 2.25 -7.39
C TRP A 190 4.23 1.71 -6.10
N PHE A 191 3.40 2.49 -5.42
CA PHE A 191 2.82 2.12 -4.12
C PHE A 191 1.39 1.61 -4.25
N HIS A 192 0.95 0.88 -3.22
CA HIS A 192 -0.46 0.55 -3.05
C HIS A 192 -1.30 1.76 -2.64
N SER A 193 -2.61 1.68 -2.86
CA SER A 193 -3.56 2.74 -2.50
C SER A 193 -3.56 3.05 -1.00
N GLU A 194 -3.14 2.08 -0.19
CA GLU A 194 -3.04 2.12 1.26
C GLU A 194 -1.87 2.98 1.73
N MET A 195 -0.94 3.36 0.85
CA MET A 195 0.21 4.17 1.19
C MET A 195 -0.07 5.65 0.97
N GLY A 196 0.40 6.47 1.91
CA GLY A 196 0.36 7.91 1.83
C GLY A 196 1.73 8.54 2.09
N LEU A 197 1.88 9.78 1.64
CA LEU A 197 3.08 10.59 1.82
C LEU A 197 2.80 11.79 2.73
N ASP A 198 3.71 12.03 3.66
CA ASP A 198 3.67 13.19 4.54
C ASP A 198 5.09 13.70 4.86
N ILE A 199 5.20 14.79 5.59
CA ILE A 199 6.45 15.31 6.14
C ILE A 199 6.36 15.28 7.67
N ASP A 200 7.37 14.72 8.33
CA ASP A 200 7.40 14.69 9.78
C ASP A 200 7.89 16.00 10.41
N GLN A 201 7.84 16.07 11.74
CA GLN A 201 8.24 17.27 12.49
C GLN A 201 9.72 17.63 12.32
N SER A 202 10.56 16.70 11.88
CA SER A 202 11.97 16.92 11.58
C SER A 202 12.22 17.30 10.12
N GLY A 203 11.16 17.46 9.32
CA GLY A 203 11.24 17.86 7.92
C GLY A 203 11.53 16.72 6.95
N TYR A 204 11.46 15.45 7.38
CA TYR A 204 11.71 14.31 6.49
C TYR A 204 10.41 13.80 5.88
N PHE A 205 10.47 13.41 4.60
CA PHE A 205 9.39 12.69 3.94
C PHE A 205 9.19 11.32 4.57
N ILE A 206 7.95 11.01 4.91
CA ILE A 206 7.54 9.76 5.54
C ILE A 206 6.44 9.07 4.74
N LEU A 207 6.51 7.74 4.74
CA LEU A 207 5.48 6.85 4.29
C LEU A 207 4.52 6.54 5.44
N ARG A 208 3.23 6.69 5.19
CA ARG A 208 2.17 6.46 6.17
C ARG A 208 1.15 5.45 5.66
N GLU A 209 0.69 4.57 6.54
CA GLU A 209 -0.48 3.73 6.30
C GLU A 209 -1.73 4.61 6.32
N ARG A 210 -2.51 4.63 5.25
CA ARG A 210 -3.68 5.51 5.13
C ARG A 210 -4.89 5.07 5.93
N VAL A 211 -4.96 3.81 6.34
CA VAL A 211 -6.05 3.29 7.18
C VAL A 211 -5.92 3.81 8.60
N GLY A 212 -4.82 3.44 9.29
CA GLY A 212 -4.57 3.81 10.68
C GLY A 212 -3.80 5.12 10.86
N GLY A 213 -3.26 5.72 9.80
CA GLY A 213 -2.42 6.91 9.87
C GLY A 213 -1.02 6.65 10.43
N LYS A 214 -0.59 5.40 10.56
CA LYS A 214 0.69 5.06 11.20
C LYS A 214 1.86 5.43 10.30
N THR A 215 2.92 6.00 10.87
CA THR A 215 4.19 6.19 10.16
C THR A 215 4.92 4.86 10.04
N LEU A 216 5.22 4.46 8.80
CA LEU A 216 5.85 3.19 8.47
C LEU A 216 7.35 3.34 8.25
N ALA A 217 7.79 4.39 7.56
CA ALA A 217 9.19 4.66 7.28
C ALA A 217 9.43 6.14 6.92
N ARG A 218 10.65 6.68 7.09
CA ARG A 218 11.14 7.82 6.30
C ARG A 218 11.70 7.32 4.97
N LEU A 219 11.53 8.09 3.90
CA LEU A 219 12.24 7.82 2.64
C LEU A 219 13.75 7.87 2.90
N GLY A 220 14.51 6.97 2.29
CA GLY A 220 15.95 6.88 2.52
C GLY A 220 16.38 5.99 3.69
N GLU A 221 15.44 5.38 4.43
CA GLU A 221 15.73 4.31 5.39
C GLU A 221 15.77 2.94 4.70
N ASP A 222 16.44 1.97 5.34
CA ASP A 222 16.28 0.56 4.95
C ASP A 222 14.91 0.06 5.41
N MET A 223 14.21 -0.60 4.49
CA MET A 223 12.82 -1.01 4.62
C MET A 223 12.64 -2.48 4.25
N ASN A 224 11.54 -3.04 4.74
CA ASN A 224 11.08 -4.38 4.41
C ASN A 224 9.64 -4.32 3.89
N TRP A 225 9.31 -5.20 2.95
CA TRP A 225 7.94 -5.36 2.47
C TRP A 225 7.67 -6.77 1.94
N GLY A 226 6.39 -7.15 1.90
CA GLY A 226 5.95 -8.39 1.28
C GLY A 226 5.96 -8.30 -0.25
N GLY A 227 6.35 -9.38 -0.92
CA GLY A 227 6.28 -9.45 -2.38
C GLY A 227 6.43 -10.85 -2.98
N PRO A 228 6.53 -10.94 -4.33
CA PRO A 228 6.38 -9.83 -5.27
C PRO A 228 5.00 -9.19 -5.15
N ALA A 229 4.98 -7.87 -4.96
CA ALA A 229 3.74 -7.12 -4.82
C ALA A 229 3.12 -6.93 -6.21
N THR A 230 1.81 -7.07 -6.30
CA THR A 230 1.05 -6.79 -7.52
C THR A 230 0.23 -5.53 -7.32
N ALA A 231 0.04 -4.78 -8.40
CA ALA A 231 -0.86 -3.64 -8.47
C ALA A 231 -1.34 -3.50 -9.91
N ASP A 232 -2.58 -3.06 -10.09
CA ASP A 232 -3.07 -2.66 -11.40
C ASP A 232 -2.43 -1.31 -11.77
N ILE A 233 -1.65 -1.31 -12.85
CA ILE A 233 -1.02 -0.13 -13.42
C ILE A 233 -1.43 -0.07 -14.89
N ASP A 234 -2.39 0.79 -15.23
CA ASP A 234 -2.75 1.02 -16.63
C ASP A 234 -1.63 1.75 -17.39
N LYS A 235 -1.65 1.62 -18.72
CA LYS A 235 -0.55 2.12 -19.57
C LYS A 235 -0.44 3.63 -19.51
N GLU A 236 -1.57 4.32 -19.46
CA GLU A 236 -1.66 5.77 -19.41
C GLU A 236 -1.02 6.30 -18.12
N THR A 237 -1.31 5.64 -17.00
CA THR A 237 -0.74 5.97 -15.69
C THR A 237 0.75 5.67 -15.61
N ALA A 238 1.19 4.52 -16.14
CA ALA A 238 2.62 4.19 -16.22
C ALA A 238 3.39 5.21 -17.08
N GLN A 239 2.82 5.58 -18.24
CA GLN A 239 3.42 6.57 -19.14
C GLN A 239 3.49 7.95 -18.48
N ALA A 240 2.43 8.40 -17.81
CA ALA A 240 2.42 9.68 -17.11
C ALA A 240 3.50 9.76 -16.02
N LEU A 241 3.76 8.65 -15.30
CA LEU A 241 4.86 8.58 -14.35
C LEU A 241 6.23 8.69 -15.05
N GLN A 242 6.43 7.95 -16.15
CA GLN A 242 7.67 7.98 -16.90
C GLN A 242 7.93 9.33 -17.59
N ASP A 243 6.89 10.01 -18.06
CA ASP A 243 7.00 11.35 -18.63
C ASP A 243 7.42 12.38 -17.56
N ALA A 244 6.92 12.23 -16.34
CA ALA A 244 7.26 13.11 -15.23
C ALA A 244 8.66 12.84 -14.64
N CYS A 245 9.08 11.58 -14.60
CA CYS A 245 10.24 11.11 -13.83
C CYS A 245 11.37 10.50 -14.65
N GLY A 246 11.21 10.42 -15.96
CA GLY A 246 12.13 9.75 -16.88
C GLY A 246 11.79 8.27 -17.10
N PRO A 247 12.39 7.64 -18.12
CA PRO A 247 12.18 6.23 -18.41
C PRO A 247 12.73 5.36 -17.27
N GLY A 248 12.07 4.23 -17.00
CA GLY A 248 12.53 3.28 -15.99
C GLY A 248 11.60 2.09 -15.83
N GLU A 249 12.12 1.00 -15.30
CA GLU A 249 11.32 -0.15 -14.85
C GLU A 249 10.45 0.29 -13.66
N LEU A 250 9.15 0.00 -13.71
CA LEU A 250 8.26 0.22 -12.57
C LEU A 250 8.35 -0.97 -11.61
N TYR A 251 8.46 -0.69 -10.33
CA TYR A 251 8.53 -1.69 -9.28
C TYR A 251 7.49 -1.41 -8.20
N VAL A 252 6.62 -2.39 -7.94
CA VAL A 252 5.57 -2.26 -6.92
C VAL A 252 6.19 -2.47 -5.52
N VAL A 253 6.09 -1.44 -4.68
CA VAL A 253 6.54 -1.46 -3.29
C VAL A 253 5.32 -1.62 -2.38
N GLY A 254 5.13 -2.83 -1.87
CA GLY A 254 3.93 -3.20 -1.13
C GLY A 254 4.01 -2.92 0.37
N SER A 255 3.45 -1.80 0.82
CA SER A 255 3.42 -1.42 2.25
C SER A 255 4.79 -1.50 2.96
N PRO A 256 5.80 -0.75 2.47
CA PRO A 256 7.14 -0.80 3.06
C PRO A 256 7.16 -0.24 4.48
N GLU A 257 7.85 -0.95 5.37
CA GLU A 257 8.06 -0.57 6.76
C GLU A 257 9.56 -0.49 7.05
N ALA A 258 10.00 0.51 7.80
CA ALA A 258 11.41 0.66 8.16
C ALA A 258 11.88 -0.55 8.98
N SER A 259 13.07 -1.07 8.68
CA SER A 259 13.70 -2.14 9.46
C SER A 259 13.85 -1.75 10.92
N GLU A 260 14.19 -0.51 11.20
CA GLU A 260 14.33 0.00 12.57
C GLU A 260 12.99 0.04 13.32
N ARG A 261 11.88 0.28 12.62
CA ARG A 261 10.53 0.22 13.21
C ARG A 261 10.20 -1.21 13.66
N PHE A 262 10.53 -2.20 12.85
CA PHE A 262 10.38 -3.62 13.20
C PHE A 262 11.28 -4.00 14.38
N LEU A 263 12.57 -3.64 14.34
CA LEU A 263 13.52 -3.92 15.43
C LEU A 263 13.21 -3.17 16.73
N THR A 264 12.42 -2.09 16.68
CA THR A 264 11.90 -1.42 17.87
C THR A 264 10.81 -2.25 18.55
N GLN A 265 9.98 -2.96 17.77
CA GLN A 265 8.95 -3.87 18.31
C GLN A 265 9.56 -5.19 18.78
N TYR A 266 10.64 -5.64 18.13
CA TYR A 266 11.32 -6.91 18.41
C TYR A 266 12.81 -6.68 18.74
N PRO A 267 13.13 -6.04 19.88
CA PRO A 267 14.50 -5.63 20.20
C PRO A 267 15.48 -6.82 20.33
N HIS A 268 14.98 -7.99 20.71
CA HIS A 268 15.78 -9.23 20.81
C HIS A 268 16.34 -9.72 19.46
N LEU A 269 15.86 -9.21 18.32
CA LEU A 269 16.35 -9.57 16.99
C LEU A 269 17.53 -8.72 16.53
N ARG A 270 17.92 -7.67 17.27
CA ARG A 270 19.11 -6.86 16.96
C ARG A 270 20.40 -7.63 17.18
N GLU A 271 20.39 -8.50 18.19
CA GLU A 271 21.47 -9.41 18.52
C GLU A 271 20.88 -10.82 18.52
N PRO A 272 20.73 -11.45 17.34
CA PRO A 272 20.18 -12.80 17.28
C PRO A 272 21.04 -13.71 18.16
N SER A 273 20.44 -14.27 19.20
CA SER A 273 21.12 -15.26 20.02
C SER A 273 21.51 -16.43 19.13
N VAL A 274 22.75 -16.91 19.27
CA VAL A 274 23.19 -18.11 18.56
C VAL A 274 22.19 -19.22 18.89
N PRO A 275 21.52 -19.82 17.89
CA PRO A 275 20.58 -20.89 18.16
C PRO A 275 21.30 -21.98 18.97
N PRO A 276 20.65 -22.58 19.97
CA PRO A 276 21.27 -23.65 20.74
C PRO A 276 21.78 -24.72 19.77
N PRO A 277 22.97 -25.30 20.02
CA PRO A 277 23.53 -26.31 19.15
C PRO A 277 22.49 -27.42 18.96
N ALA A 278 22.38 -27.90 17.71
CA ALA A 278 21.46 -29.00 17.40
C ALA A 278 21.68 -30.13 18.42
N PRO A 279 20.60 -30.73 18.97
CA PRO A 279 20.75 -31.88 19.85
C PRO A 279 21.62 -32.92 19.12
N PRO A 280 22.59 -33.54 19.80
CA PRO A 280 23.47 -34.51 19.15
C PRO A 280 22.59 -35.56 18.49
N ASN A 281 22.83 -35.80 17.19
CA ASN A 281 22.20 -36.87 16.43
C ASN A 281 22.50 -38.20 17.14
N LYS A 282 21.65 -38.62 18.08
CA LYS A 282 21.57 -40.01 18.48
C LYS A 282 20.91 -40.75 17.33
N ILE A 283 21.72 -41.11 16.34
CA ILE A 283 21.39 -42.24 15.48
C ILE A 283 21.53 -43.46 16.39
N GLU A 284 20.48 -43.76 17.16
CA GLU A 284 20.29 -45.13 17.62
C GLU A 284 19.96 -45.94 16.36
N ILE A 285 20.98 -46.63 15.85
CA ILE A 285 20.80 -47.73 14.90
C ILE A 285 20.05 -48.82 15.69
N GLY A 286 18.72 -48.75 15.72
CA GLY A 286 17.93 -49.59 16.59
C GLY A 286 16.45 -49.58 16.23
N ARG A 287 16.07 -50.57 15.41
CA ARG A 287 14.70 -50.97 14.99
C ARG A 287 14.14 -50.23 13.78
N CYS A 288 14.34 -50.86 12.62
CA CYS A 288 13.42 -50.76 11.50
C CYS A 288 11.99 -50.95 12.02
N TRP A 289 11.12 -49.98 11.75
CA TRP A 289 9.68 -50.18 11.84
C TRP A 289 9.30 -51.25 10.82
N THR A 290 9.08 -52.48 11.28
CA THR A 290 8.34 -53.46 10.48
C THR A 290 6.89 -53.02 10.43
N ALA A 291 6.38 -52.80 9.22
CA ALA A 291 4.96 -52.56 9.00
C ALA A 291 4.13 -53.69 9.61
N PRO A 292 2.99 -53.41 10.28
CA PRO A 292 2.13 -54.47 10.78
C PRO A 292 1.61 -55.30 9.58
N ALA A 293 1.79 -56.61 9.68
CA ALA A 293 1.33 -57.57 8.69
C ALA A 293 -0.20 -57.45 8.50
N LYS A 294 -0.62 -57.36 7.24
CA LYS A 294 -2.02 -57.38 6.81
C LYS A 294 -2.66 -58.71 7.27
N PRO A 295 -3.80 -58.72 7.96
CA PRO A 295 -4.44 -59.98 8.35
C PRO A 295 -4.91 -60.75 7.09
N PRO A 296 -4.78 -62.09 7.07
CA PRO A 296 -5.16 -62.89 5.91
C PRO A 296 -6.68 -62.89 5.71
N HIS A 297 -7.07 -62.82 4.44
CA HIS A 297 -8.43 -63.06 3.96
C HIS A 297 -8.95 -64.38 4.52
N ARG A 298 -10.09 -64.34 5.20
CA ARG A 298 -10.82 -65.55 5.56
C ARG A 298 -11.63 -65.97 4.34
N GLU A 299 -11.08 -66.90 3.57
CA GLU A 299 -11.87 -67.68 2.61
C GLU A 299 -13.00 -68.40 3.37
N GLN A 300 -14.22 -68.21 2.87
CA GLN A 300 -15.35 -69.06 3.16
C GLN A 300 -15.08 -70.45 2.62
N LEU A 301 -15.27 -71.48 3.44
CA LEU A 301 -15.48 -72.85 2.96
C LEU A 301 -16.64 -73.48 3.73
N ALA A 302 -17.71 -73.72 2.96
CA ALA A 302 -18.81 -74.68 3.07
C ALA A 302 -20.17 -74.01 2.82
#